data_AF-A0A662FZH7-F1
#
_entry.id   AF-A0A662FZH7-F1
#
_cell.length_a   1.000
_cell.length_b   1.000
_cell.length_c   1.000
_cell.angle_alpha   90.00
_cell.angle_beta   90.00
_cell.angle_gamma   90.00
#
_symmetry.space_group_name_H-M   'P 1'
#
loop_
_entity.id
_entity.type
_entity.pdbx_description
1 polymer ?
#
loop_
_entity_poly.entity_id
_entity_poly.type
_entity_poly.pdbx_seq_one_letter_code
_entity_poly.pdbx_strand_id
1 'polypeptide(L)'
;MPLYHGNDNKKPSGGIKGRHRKVKRKCLIGGYPAETKLGDYEKRKKVRARGGNTKIKLLKAHYANVLIPKKKQARKVKILRVLRNPSNRDYDRKGIITKGAIIETELGLAVVTSRPGQEGVINALLTES
;
A
#
# COMPACT_ATOMS: atom_id res chain seq x y z
N MET A 1 15.36 -2.02 -14.47
CA MET A 1 14.58 -1.46 -15.61
C MET A 1 13.39 -0.65 -15.08
N PRO A 2 13.02 0.48 -15.71
CA PRO A 2 11.89 1.29 -15.27
C PRO A 2 10.53 0.70 -15.68
N LEU A 3 9.56 0.65 -14.76
CA LEU A 3 8.17 0.31 -15.06
C LEU A 3 7.51 1.50 -15.76
N TYR A 4 7.05 1.33 -17.00
CA TYR A 4 6.57 2.44 -17.84
C TYR A 4 5.05 2.47 -17.92
N HIS A 5 4.43 3.54 -17.43
CA HIS A 5 2.98 3.75 -17.40
C HIS A 5 2.56 4.65 -18.57
N GLY A 6 2.80 4.18 -19.79
CA GLY A 6 2.38 4.86 -21.02
C GLY A 6 1.02 4.40 -21.53
N ASN A 7 0.63 4.91 -22.70
CA ASN A 7 -0.55 4.44 -23.39
C ASN A 7 -0.42 2.97 -23.77
N ASP A 8 -1.55 2.27 -23.78
CA ASP A 8 -1.63 0.91 -24.29
C ASP A 8 -1.33 0.85 -25.81
N ASN A 9 -0.86 -0.30 -26.26
CA ASN A 9 -0.54 -0.60 -27.65
C ASN A 9 -1.73 -1.21 -28.42
N LYS A 10 -2.91 -1.30 -27.80
CA LYS A 10 -4.15 -1.75 -28.45
C LYS A 10 -5.25 -0.69 -28.33
N LYS A 11 -6.15 -0.68 -29.31
CA LYS A 11 -7.42 0.05 -29.27
C LYS A 11 -8.47 -0.78 -28.51
N PRO A 12 -9.53 -0.16 -27.95
CA PRO A 12 -10.65 -0.90 -27.37
C PRO A 12 -11.28 -1.91 -28.33
N SER A 13 -11.29 -1.61 -29.64
CA SER A 13 -11.75 -2.52 -30.70
C SER A 13 -10.80 -3.69 -31.03
N GLY A 14 -9.64 -3.79 -30.38
CA GLY A 14 -8.65 -4.84 -30.61
C GLY A 14 -7.58 -4.52 -31.66
N GLY A 15 -7.78 -3.48 -32.48
CA GLY A 15 -6.79 -3.05 -33.47
C GLY A 15 -5.47 -2.60 -32.84
N ILE A 16 -4.35 -2.89 -33.50
CA ILE A 16 -3.01 -2.48 -33.03
C ILE A 16 -2.91 -0.96 -33.05
N LYS A 17 -2.43 -0.38 -31.94
CA LYS A 17 -2.16 1.04 -31.80
C LYS A 17 -0.65 1.27 -31.89
N GLY A 18 -0.23 1.97 -32.94
CA GLY A 18 1.15 2.37 -33.12
C GLY A 18 1.67 3.23 -31.95
N ARG A 19 2.96 3.14 -31.67
CA ARG A 19 3.60 3.96 -30.63
C ARG A 19 3.65 5.41 -31.10
N HIS A 20 2.90 6.29 -30.44
CA HIS A 20 2.91 7.73 -30.74
C HIS A 20 4.26 8.40 -30.40
N ARG A 21 5.06 7.83 -29.49
CA ARG A 21 6.33 8.43 -29.04
C ARG A 21 7.49 7.48 -29.32
N LYS A 22 8.58 8.02 -29.89
CA LYS A 22 9.80 7.27 -30.21
C LYS A 22 10.55 6.78 -28.97
N VAL A 23 10.49 7.52 -27.86
CA VAL A 23 11.23 7.22 -26.61
C VAL A 23 10.29 7.20 -25.41
N LYS A 24 10.62 6.36 -24.41
CA LYS A 24 9.96 6.33 -23.10
C LYS A 24 10.26 7.61 -22.33
N ARG A 25 9.24 8.41 -22.03
CA ARG A 25 9.41 9.66 -21.27
C ARG A 25 9.68 9.38 -19.78
N LYS A 26 10.64 10.11 -19.20
CA LYS A 26 10.99 10.03 -17.77
C LYS A 26 9.80 10.27 -16.83
N CYS A 27 8.86 11.13 -17.22
CA CYS A 27 7.68 11.44 -16.41
C CYS A 27 6.66 10.31 -16.27
N LEU A 28 6.71 9.29 -17.14
CA LEU A 28 5.81 8.12 -17.12
C LEU A 28 6.48 6.90 -16.49
N ILE A 29 7.71 7.05 -16.00
CA ILE A 29 8.39 6.00 -15.26
C ILE A 29 7.80 5.94 -13.86
N GLY A 30 7.27 4.77 -13.49
CA GLY A 30 6.86 4.45 -12.14
C GLY A 30 7.91 3.63 -11.39
N GLY A 31 7.58 3.31 -10.15
CA GLY A 31 8.39 2.45 -9.29
C GLY A 31 7.72 1.12 -9.02
N TYR A 32 8.52 0.15 -8.58
CA TYR A 32 8.01 -1.13 -8.11
C TYR A 32 7.13 -0.95 -6.85
N PRO A 33 6.11 -1.82 -6.68
CA PRO A 33 5.28 -1.82 -5.49
C PRO A 33 6.12 -2.07 -4.24
N ALA A 34 5.74 -1.46 -3.13
CA ALA A 34 6.27 -1.81 -1.83
C ALA A 34 5.30 -2.78 -1.17
N GLU A 35 5.69 -4.04 -1.12
CA GLU A 35 5.00 -5.06 -0.32
C GLU A 35 5.36 -4.83 1.14
N THR A 36 4.48 -4.14 1.87
CA THR A 36 4.65 -3.89 3.30
C THR A 36 4.40 -5.17 4.06
N LYS A 37 5.44 -5.73 4.69
CA LYS A 37 5.33 -6.95 5.50
C LYS A 37 5.20 -6.62 6.98
N LEU A 38 4.59 -7.51 7.72
CA LEU A 38 4.70 -7.52 9.19
C LEU A 38 6.13 -7.91 9.59
N GLY A 39 6.68 -7.27 10.62
CA GLY A 39 7.98 -7.64 11.18
C GLY A 39 8.24 -6.94 12.51
N ASP A 40 9.29 -7.37 13.21
CA ASP A 40 9.57 -6.93 14.60
C ASP A 40 9.92 -5.44 14.73
N TYR A 41 10.38 -4.83 13.64
CA TYR A 41 10.78 -3.43 13.59
C TYR A 41 10.20 -2.73 12.37
N GLU A 42 9.96 -1.44 12.51
CA GLU A 42 9.52 -0.60 11.39
C GLU A 42 10.69 -0.26 10.48
N LYS A 43 10.53 -0.50 9.17
CA LYS A 43 11.50 -0.09 8.16
C LYS A 43 10.84 0.86 7.16
N ARG A 44 11.24 2.12 7.20
CA ARG A 44 10.76 3.18 6.30
C ARG A 44 11.86 3.57 5.32
N LYS A 45 11.49 3.77 4.05
CA LYS A 45 12.39 4.26 3.01
C LYS A 45 11.87 5.58 2.45
N LYS A 46 12.69 6.62 2.54
CA LYS A 46 12.44 7.92 1.92
C LYS A 46 12.77 7.83 0.42
N VAL A 47 11.82 8.19 -0.44
CA VAL A 47 11.99 8.12 -1.90
C VAL A 47 11.62 9.47 -2.53
N ARG A 48 12.56 10.05 -3.28
CA ARG A 48 12.34 11.29 -4.02
C ARG A 48 11.32 11.06 -5.14
N ALA A 49 10.35 11.95 -5.23
CA ALA A 49 9.38 12.05 -6.32
C ALA A 49 9.74 13.22 -7.27
N ARG A 50 8.96 13.36 -8.34
CA ARG A 50 9.13 14.48 -9.28
C ARG A 50 8.85 15.81 -8.58
N GLY A 51 9.57 16.87 -8.96
CA GLY A 51 9.35 18.22 -8.45
C GLY A 51 9.90 18.47 -7.05
N GLY A 52 10.84 17.65 -6.55
CA GLY A 52 11.45 17.84 -5.23
C GLY A 52 10.66 17.24 -4.07
N ASN A 53 9.42 16.80 -4.32
CA ASN A 53 8.60 16.11 -3.34
C ASN A 53 9.23 14.79 -2.88
N THR A 54 8.82 14.33 -1.71
CA THR A 54 9.30 13.09 -1.13
C THR A 54 8.15 12.23 -0.62
N LYS A 55 8.24 10.92 -0.84
CA LYS A 55 7.30 9.93 -0.32
C LYS A 55 7.98 8.96 0.62
N ILE A 56 7.22 8.41 1.57
CA ILE A 56 7.71 7.43 2.54
C ILE A 56 7.10 6.08 2.17
N LYS A 57 7.95 5.11 1.84
CA LYS A 57 7.54 3.72 1.62
C LYS A 57 7.75 2.93 2.91
N LEU A 58 6.69 2.33 3.44
CA LEU A 58 6.78 1.37 4.53
C LEU A 58 7.11 -0.03 3.98
N LEU A 59 8.26 -0.57 4.37
CA LEU A 59 8.71 -1.91 3.93
C LEU A 59 8.38 -2.97 4.99
N LYS A 60 8.59 -2.64 6.26
CA LYS A 60 8.19 -3.44 7.40
C LYS A 60 7.37 -2.59 8.36
N ALA A 61 6.30 -3.16 8.89
CA ALA A 61 5.43 -2.53 9.87
C ALA A 61 5.29 -3.40 11.11
N HIS A 62 5.08 -2.75 12.25
CA HIS A 62 4.89 -3.41 13.55
C HIS A 62 3.66 -2.85 14.28
N TYR A 63 3.47 -1.53 14.21
CA TYR A 63 2.35 -0.84 14.83
C TYR A 63 1.31 -0.36 13.82
N ALA A 64 0.07 -0.27 14.26
CA ALA A 64 -1.03 0.41 13.58
C ALA A 64 -1.68 1.44 14.51
N ASN A 65 -2.17 2.54 13.94
CA ASN A 65 -3.07 3.46 14.62
C ASN A 65 -4.50 3.00 14.38
N VAL A 66 -5.14 2.45 15.41
CA VAL A 66 -6.52 1.96 15.33
C VAL A 66 -7.46 3.00 15.92
N LEU A 67 -8.43 3.45 15.14
CA LEU A 67 -9.52 4.31 15.59
C LEU A 67 -10.67 3.44 16.11
N ILE A 68 -11.07 3.67 17.36
CA ILE A 68 -12.25 3.07 17.99
C ILE A 68 -13.45 3.97 17.72
N PRO A 69 -14.42 3.59 16.86
CA PRO A 69 -15.53 4.46 16.47
C PRO A 69 -16.39 4.91 17.66
N LYS A 70 -16.71 3.99 18.59
CA LYS A 70 -17.52 4.27 19.79
C LYS A 70 -16.92 5.35 20.70
N LYS A 71 -15.59 5.31 20.89
CA LYS A 71 -14.88 6.23 21.78
C LYS A 71 -14.33 7.45 21.06
N LYS A 72 -14.39 7.50 19.73
CA LYS A 72 -13.76 8.51 18.86
C LYS A 72 -12.27 8.76 19.20
N GLN A 73 -11.59 7.74 19.71
CA GLN A 73 -10.18 7.80 20.12
C GLN A 73 -9.34 6.86 19.27
N ALA A 74 -8.17 7.34 18.85
CA ALA A 74 -7.18 6.53 18.17
C ALA A 74 -6.11 6.05 19.16
N ARG A 75 -5.73 4.78 19.06
CA ARG A 75 -4.66 4.18 19.86
C ARG A 75 -3.63 3.53 18.95
N LYS A 76 -2.36 3.71 19.30
CA LYS A 76 -1.25 2.99 18.67
C LYS A 76 -1.15 1.62 19.31
N VAL A 77 -1.28 0.57 18.50
CA VAL A 77 -1.33 -0.82 18.96
C VAL A 77 -0.47 -1.71 18.09
N LYS A 78 -0.05 -2.85 18.65
CA LYS A 78 0.73 -3.83 17.90
C LYS A 78 -0.18 -4.62 16.95
N ILE A 79 0.36 -4.92 15.77
CA ILE A 79 -0.28 -5.81 14.80
C ILE A 79 0.20 -7.24 15.08
N LEU A 80 -0.72 -8.18 15.27
CA LEU A 80 -0.40 -9.58 15.54
C LEU A 80 -0.23 -10.38 14.25
N ARG A 81 -1.23 -10.30 13.36
CA ARG A 81 -1.20 -10.93 12.03
C ARG A 81 -2.15 -10.26 11.06
N VAL A 82 -1.95 -10.54 9.77
CA VAL A 82 -2.90 -10.20 8.70
C VAL A 82 -3.82 -11.38 8.50
N LEU A 83 -5.14 -11.17 8.57
CA LEU A 83 -6.12 -12.25 8.41
C LEU A 83 -6.53 -12.39 6.95
N ARG A 84 -6.90 -11.27 6.33
CA ARG A 84 -7.40 -11.29 4.96
C ARG A 84 -7.17 -9.98 4.22
N ASN A 85 -6.82 -10.09 2.96
CA ASN A 85 -6.58 -9.00 2.05
C ASN A 85 -7.53 -9.14 0.86
N PRO A 86 -8.41 -8.16 0.61
CA PRO A 86 -9.35 -8.22 -0.51
C PRO A 86 -8.63 -8.15 -1.88
N SER A 87 -7.38 -7.69 -1.92
CA SER A 87 -6.65 -7.53 -3.19
C SER A 87 -6.15 -8.86 -3.76
N ASN A 88 -5.66 -9.77 -2.90
CA ASN A 88 -5.16 -11.08 -3.31
C ASN A 88 -5.07 -12.01 -2.08
N ARG A 89 -5.52 -13.26 -2.23
CA ARG A 89 -5.42 -14.31 -1.21
C ARG A 89 -3.97 -14.69 -0.86
N ASP A 90 -3.04 -14.58 -1.81
CA ASP A 90 -1.62 -14.87 -1.54
C ASP A 90 -0.98 -13.86 -0.59
N TYR A 91 -1.53 -12.64 -0.51
CA TYR A 91 -1.07 -11.61 0.41
C TYR A 91 -1.41 -11.94 1.87
N ASP A 92 -2.45 -12.75 2.09
CA ASP A 92 -2.81 -13.26 3.40
C ASP A 92 -1.68 -14.13 3.94
N ARG A 93 -1.22 -15.08 3.11
CA ARG A 93 -0.14 -16.03 3.45
C ARG A 93 1.19 -15.34 3.64
N LYS A 94 1.49 -14.32 2.84
CA LYS A 94 2.74 -13.54 2.92
C LYS A 94 2.73 -12.48 4.02
N GLY A 95 1.57 -12.21 4.65
CA GLY A 95 1.42 -11.14 5.63
C GLY A 95 1.63 -9.73 5.05
N ILE A 96 1.15 -9.50 3.82
CA ILE A 96 1.30 -8.21 3.14
C ILE A 96 0.12 -7.30 3.46
N ILE A 97 0.44 -6.10 3.95
CA ILE A 97 -0.53 -5.09 4.36
C ILE A 97 -0.77 -4.11 3.20
N THR A 98 -2.02 -4.04 2.74
CA THR A 98 -2.49 -3.04 1.76
C THR A 98 -3.72 -2.31 2.32
N LYS A 99 -4.15 -1.27 1.60
CA LYS A 99 -5.43 -0.61 1.90
C LYS A 99 -6.56 -1.63 1.79
N GLY A 100 -7.42 -1.70 2.80
CA GLY A 100 -8.53 -2.64 2.90
C GLY A 100 -8.17 -3.99 3.52
N ALA A 101 -6.91 -4.23 3.90
CA ALA A 101 -6.53 -5.45 4.61
C ALA A 101 -7.17 -5.50 6.01
N ILE A 102 -7.66 -6.67 6.39
CA ILE A 102 -8.17 -6.99 7.71
C ILE A 102 -6.99 -7.51 8.55
N ILE A 103 -6.68 -6.78 9.61
CA ILE A 103 -5.58 -7.06 10.54
C ILE A 103 -6.12 -7.40 11.92
N GLU A 104 -5.42 -8.30 12.60
CA GLU A 104 -5.65 -8.60 14.01
C GLU A 104 -4.69 -7.76 14.85
N THR A 105 -5.26 -7.00 15.77
CA THR A 105 -4.53 -6.11 16.69
C THR A 105 -4.86 -6.46 18.13
N GLU A 106 -4.09 -5.93 19.08
CA GLU A 106 -4.33 -6.14 20.53
C GLU A 106 -5.73 -5.69 20.99
N LEU A 107 -6.39 -4.79 20.25
CA LEU A 107 -7.74 -4.32 20.55
C LEU A 107 -8.84 -5.11 19.84
N GLY A 108 -8.49 -6.00 18.91
CA GLY A 108 -9.42 -6.76 18.09
C GLY A 108 -9.17 -6.59 16.58
N LEU A 109 -10.21 -6.91 15.80
CA LEU A 109 -10.18 -6.90 14.34
C LEU A 109 -10.31 -5.47 13.80
N ALA A 110 -9.41 -5.09 12.90
CA ALA A 110 -9.42 -3.77 12.29
C ALA A 110 -9.19 -3.81 10.77
N VAL A 111 -9.81 -2.88 10.04
CA VAL A 111 -9.65 -2.69 8.59
C VAL A 111 -8.70 -1.54 8.32
N VAL A 112 -7.64 -1.79 7.55
CA VAL A 112 -6.67 -0.76 7.15
C VAL A 112 -7.29 0.22 6.16
N THR A 113 -7.21 1.51 6.45
CA THR A 113 -7.76 2.58 5.58
C THR A 113 -6.68 3.35 4.82
N SER A 114 -5.44 3.37 5.32
CA SER A 114 -4.32 4.12 4.73
C SER A 114 -3.60 3.36 3.61
N ARG A 115 -2.72 4.05 2.87
CA ARG A 115 -1.85 3.46 1.83
C ARG A 115 -0.40 3.40 2.30
N PRO A 116 0.05 2.31 2.95
CA PRO A 116 1.34 2.25 3.62
C PRO A 116 2.54 2.44 2.68
N GLY A 117 2.44 2.01 1.42
CA GLY A 117 3.49 2.17 0.42
C GLY A 117 3.67 3.60 -0.14
N GLN A 118 2.79 4.55 0.20
CA GLN A 118 2.88 5.95 -0.27
C GLN A 118 2.94 6.93 0.91
N GLU A 119 2.17 6.66 1.96
CA GLU A 119 2.01 7.53 3.14
C GLU A 119 2.96 7.15 4.27
N GLY A 120 3.42 5.89 4.33
CA GLY A 120 4.37 5.44 5.35
C GLY A 120 3.76 5.14 6.72
N VAL A 121 2.44 5.17 6.85
CA VAL A 121 1.68 4.93 8.08
C VAL A 121 0.57 3.91 7.87
N ILE A 122 0.24 3.16 8.91
CA ILE A 122 -0.89 2.23 8.95
C ILE A 122 -1.95 2.80 9.88
N ASN A 123 -3.05 3.26 9.30
CA ASN A 123 -4.25 3.64 10.02
C ASN A 123 -5.32 2.59 9.75
N ALA A 124 -6.05 2.22 10.79
CA ALA A 124 -7.10 1.22 10.70
C ALA A 124 -8.34 1.63 11.50
N LEU A 125 -9.50 1.10 11.11
CA LEU A 125 -10.78 1.24 11.78
C LEU A 125 -11.12 -0.08 12.45
N LEU A 126 -11.49 -0.05 13.74
CA LEU A 126 -11.98 -1.25 14.43
C LEU A 126 -13.33 -1.69 13.82
N THR A 127 -13.45 -2.97 13.47
CA THR A 127 -14.63 -3.50 12.77
C THR A 127 -15.73 -3.91 13.76
N GLU A 128 -15.36 -4.48 14.89
CA GLU A 128 -16.29 -4.82 15.96
C GLU A 128 -16.40 -3.62 16.90
N SER A 129 -17.55 -2.97 16.86
CA SER A 129 -17.90 -1.88 17.78
C SER A 129 -18.67 -2.42 18.95
#